data_AF-A0A536DKA4-F1
#
_entry.id   AF-A0A536DKA4-F1
#
_cell.length_a   1.000
_cell.length_b   1.000
_cell.length_c   1.000
_cell.angle_alpha   90.00
_cell.angle_beta   90.00
_cell.angle_gamma   90.00
#
_symmetry.space_group_name_H-M   'P 1'
#
loop_
_entity.id
_entity.type
_entity.pdbx_description
1 polymer ?
#
loop_
_entity_poly.entity_id
_entity_poly.type
_entity_poly.pdbx_seq_one_letter_code
_entity_poly.pdbx_strand_id
1 'polypeptide(L)'
;TAEGGLNEVHSILQRMRELGVQASNDTLSQGDRDAIGLEVSALNAEVNRIGTTTSFNGTKLLQGTLSTQNAGTGTLATGALATATGIVVSKIDVSAAAKSKTFTMTDLGAGVLQLSDGTTTQAVSVANMSTATGNPNQVLNFSNLGVKVTLTGVDTVNGTGANISTDLTTKTVITSANGGAASLQIGANANETMSVTITDSQSSAIGNGGGYANLNAVAGTLGTAGTLTSAVAQNLILSLDQAVSDVSNNRSQLGAYQNRLEHTIANLGVTQENMTAAESRIRDVDMASEMVNLTKTGILQQAGQAILAQANQAPGGVLALLRG
;
A
#
# COMPACT_ATOMS: atom_id res chain seq x y z
N THR A 1 1.50 16.11 -7.08
CA THR A 1 1.68 14.63 -6.98
C THR A 1 2.89 14.35 -6.09
N ALA A 2 3.15 13.09 -5.73
CA ALA A 2 4.24 12.75 -4.79
C ALA A 2 5.61 13.27 -5.24
N GLU A 3 5.99 13.08 -6.51
CA GLU A 3 7.29 13.52 -7.03
C GLU A 3 7.46 15.05 -7.01
N GLY A 4 6.43 15.80 -7.42
CA GLY A 4 6.45 17.27 -7.32
C GLY A 4 6.54 17.77 -5.88
N GLY A 5 5.79 17.16 -4.95
CA GLY A 5 5.89 17.49 -3.53
C GLY A 5 7.28 17.22 -2.96
N LEU A 6 7.91 16.10 -3.35
CA LEU A 6 9.27 15.76 -2.93
C LEU A 6 10.34 16.66 -3.56
N ASN A 7 10.09 17.22 -4.75
CA ASN A 7 11.00 18.18 -5.36
C ASN A 7 11.03 19.49 -4.55
N GLU A 8 9.86 20.01 -4.17
CA GLU A 8 9.77 21.19 -3.29
C GLU A 8 10.41 20.94 -1.92
N VAL A 9 10.13 19.77 -1.30
CA VAL A 9 10.80 19.39 -0.04
C VAL A 9 12.32 19.35 -0.21
N HIS A 10 12.84 18.82 -1.33
CA HIS A 10 14.27 18.80 -1.59
C HIS A 10 14.87 20.22 -1.70
N SER A 11 14.22 21.13 -2.42
CA SER A 11 14.64 22.54 -2.52
C SER A 11 14.61 23.26 -1.16
N ILE A 12 13.58 23.01 -0.35
CA ILE A 12 13.49 23.57 1.01
C ILE A 12 14.61 23.02 1.90
N LEU A 13 14.91 21.72 1.84
CA LEU A 13 15.99 21.12 2.63
C LEU A 13 17.37 21.66 2.23
N GLN A 14 17.60 21.93 0.93
CA GLN A 14 18.83 22.59 0.48
C GLN A 14 18.93 24.01 1.05
N ARG A 15 17.83 24.78 1.02
CA ARG A 15 17.79 26.12 1.62
C ARG A 15 18.04 26.09 3.13
N MET A 16 17.43 25.13 3.84
CA MET A 16 17.69 24.92 5.27
C MET A 16 19.16 24.58 5.54
N ARG A 17 19.82 23.84 4.64
CA ARG A 17 21.25 23.52 4.76
C ARG A 17 22.11 24.77 4.61
N GLU A 18 21.81 25.63 3.63
CA GLU A 18 22.51 26.92 3.47
C GLU A 18 22.41 27.77 4.74
N LEU A 19 21.21 27.83 5.32
CA LEU A 19 20.97 28.52 6.59
C LEU A 19 21.73 27.87 7.76
N GLY A 20 21.77 26.54 7.82
CA GLY A 20 22.58 25.82 8.80
C GLY A 20 24.08 26.15 8.70
N VAL A 21 24.62 26.23 7.48
CA VAL A 21 26.01 26.64 7.23
C VAL A 21 26.26 28.09 7.66
N GLN A 22 25.33 29.00 7.37
CA GLN A 22 25.42 30.39 7.83
C GLN A 22 25.40 30.49 9.36
N ALA A 23 24.50 29.74 10.02
CA ALA A 23 24.39 29.70 11.47
C ALA A 23 25.60 29.04 12.16
N SER A 24 26.36 28.21 11.44
CA SER A 24 27.58 27.58 11.95
C SER A 24 28.79 28.53 11.95
N ASN A 25 28.69 29.73 11.37
CA ASN A 25 29.80 30.68 11.37
C ASN A 25 29.86 31.44 12.70
N ASP A 26 31.03 31.40 13.35
CA ASP A 26 31.25 31.99 14.68
C ASP A 26 31.25 33.52 14.67
N THR A 27 31.34 34.16 13.50
CA THR A 27 31.29 35.63 13.36
C THR A 27 29.89 36.22 13.52
N LEU A 28 28.84 35.39 13.48
CA LEU A 28 27.46 35.85 13.68
C LEU A 28 27.16 36.13 15.16
N SER A 29 26.30 37.12 15.43
CA SER A 29 25.78 37.32 16.78
C SER A 29 24.74 36.26 17.13
N GLN A 30 24.40 36.13 18.42
CA GLN A 30 23.33 35.22 18.83
C GLN A 30 21.97 35.65 18.27
N GLY A 31 21.73 36.95 18.11
CA GLY A 31 20.50 37.45 17.49
C GLY A 31 20.36 37.07 16.03
N ASP A 32 21.47 37.09 15.27
CA ASP A 32 21.48 36.66 13.86
C ASP A 32 21.21 35.16 13.74
N ARG A 33 21.81 34.36 14.63
CA ARG A 33 21.55 32.91 14.72
C ARG A 33 20.09 32.62 15.07
N ASP A 34 19.51 33.36 16.01
CA ASP A 34 18.12 33.19 16.38
C ASP A 34 17.16 33.54 15.22
N ALA A 35 17.47 34.59 14.43
CA ALA A 35 16.70 34.92 13.22
C ALA A 35 16.77 33.82 12.15
N ILE A 36 17.95 33.24 11.93
CA ILE A 36 18.13 32.07 11.05
C ILE A 36 17.33 30.88 11.59
N GLY A 37 17.33 30.66 12.90
CA GLY A 37 16.57 29.59 13.55
C GLY A 37 15.07 29.68 13.31
N LEU A 38 14.53 30.91 13.31
CA LEU A 38 13.13 31.16 12.95
C LEU A 38 12.82 30.85 11.48
N GLU A 39 13.71 31.21 10.55
CA GLU A 39 13.56 30.87 9.13
C GLU A 39 13.59 29.35 8.93
N VAL A 40 14.55 28.66 9.54
CA VAL A 40 14.64 27.19 9.50
C VAL A 40 13.38 26.52 10.07
N SER A 41 12.82 27.05 11.17
CA SER A 41 11.59 26.54 11.77
C SER A 41 10.37 26.72 10.85
N ALA A 42 10.25 27.88 10.19
CA ALA A 42 9.20 28.14 9.21
C ALA A 42 9.32 27.19 7.99
N LEU A 43 10.54 26.97 7.50
CA LEU A 43 10.81 26.02 6.42
C LEU A 43 10.48 24.57 6.83
N ASN A 44 10.76 24.19 8.08
CA ASN A 44 10.39 22.87 8.61
C ASN A 44 8.86 22.69 8.66
N ALA A 45 8.13 23.71 9.11
CA ALA A 45 6.67 23.72 9.08
C ALA A 45 6.14 23.58 7.65
N GLU A 46 6.80 24.19 6.67
CA GLU A 46 6.44 24.05 5.26
C GLU A 46 6.71 22.64 4.73
N VAL A 47 7.84 22.01 5.08
CA VAL A 47 8.09 20.58 4.77
C VAL A 47 6.98 19.69 5.32
N ASN A 48 6.56 19.91 6.58
CA ASN A 48 5.43 19.19 7.16
C ASN A 48 4.10 19.49 6.46
N ARG A 49 3.86 20.73 6.05
CA ARG A 49 2.67 21.10 5.27
C ARG A 49 2.64 20.37 3.94
N ILE A 50 3.75 20.31 3.20
CA ILE A 50 3.83 19.57 1.93
C ILE A 50 3.60 18.07 2.15
N GLY A 51 4.25 17.49 3.16
CA GLY A 51 4.07 16.08 3.55
C GLY A 51 2.61 15.75 3.89
N THR A 52 1.92 16.64 4.61
CA THR A 52 0.53 16.42 5.06
C THR A 52 -0.53 16.74 4.01
N THR A 53 -0.28 17.71 3.12
CA THR A 53 -1.26 18.15 2.12
C THR A 53 -1.19 17.34 0.83
N THR A 54 -0.02 16.80 0.47
CA THR A 54 0.16 16.02 -0.76
C THR A 54 -0.72 14.78 -0.77
N SER A 55 -1.69 14.78 -1.68
CA SER A 55 -2.64 13.69 -1.85
C SER A 55 -2.91 13.41 -3.32
N PHE A 56 -3.38 12.19 -3.59
CA PHE A 56 -3.92 11.81 -4.89
C PHE A 56 -5.19 11.01 -4.65
N ASN A 57 -6.28 11.45 -5.28
CA ASN A 57 -7.61 10.86 -5.12
C ASN A 57 -8.02 10.64 -3.65
N GLY A 58 -7.75 11.63 -2.79
CA GLY A 58 -8.04 11.57 -1.34
C GLY A 58 -7.01 10.81 -0.49
N THR A 59 -6.14 10.00 -1.09
CA THR A 59 -5.10 9.25 -0.37
C THR A 59 -3.87 10.11 -0.10
N LYS A 60 -3.40 10.15 1.15
CA LYS A 60 -2.21 10.89 1.57
C LYS A 60 -0.94 10.13 1.19
N LEU A 61 -0.14 10.70 0.28
CA LEU A 61 0.97 9.98 -0.33
C LEU A 61 2.26 10.04 0.49
N LEU A 62 2.55 11.19 1.10
CA LEU A 62 3.84 11.46 1.76
C LEU A 62 3.78 11.32 3.28
N GLN A 63 2.63 10.95 3.83
CA GLN A 63 2.45 10.68 5.26
C GLN A 63 2.65 9.19 5.58
N GLY A 64 3.34 8.41 4.74
CA GLY A 64 3.55 6.96 4.91
C GLY A 64 2.30 6.13 5.28
N THR A 65 1.10 6.58 4.91
CA THR A 65 -0.16 5.87 5.20
C THR A 65 -0.29 4.59 4.39
N LEU A 66 0.44 4.51 3.27
CA LEU A 66 0.61 3.27 2.53
C LEU A 66 1.52 2.30 3.28
N SER A 67 2.23 2.69 4.36
CA SER A 67 3.42 2.00 4.86
C SER A 67 3.24 0.97 5.99
N THR A 68 2.04 0.72 6.52
CA THR A 68 1.92 -0.10 7.75
C THR A 68 1.67 -1.58 7.45
N GLN A 69 2.74 -2.38 7.42
CA GLN A 69 2.71 -3.84 7.44
C GLN A 69 3.59 -4.38 8.56
N ASN A 70 3.14 -5.51 9.10
CA ASN A 70 3.69 -6.22 10.25
C ASN A 70 4.83 -7.15 9.82
N ALA A 71 6.08 -6.86 10.20
CA ALA A 71 7.24 -7.68 9.84
C ALA A 71 8.14 -7.98 11.05
N GLY A 72 8.29 -9.25 11.41
CA GLY A 72 9.32 -9.74 12.35
C GLY A 72 9.03 -11.14 12.93
N THR A 73 10.07 -11.81 13.41
CA THR A 73 9.99 -13.06 14.19
C THR A 73 9.65 -12.72 15.65
N GLY A 74 8.65 -13.38 16.23
CA GLY A 74 8.06 -13.00 17.54
C GLY A 74 6.91 -11.98 17.45
N THR A 75 6.62 -11.52 16.24
CA THR A 75 5.54 -10.59 15.92
C THR A 75 4.19 -11.30 15.93
N LEU A 76 3.14 -10.62 16.37
CA LEU A 76 1.76 -11.09 16.31
C LEU A 76 1.41 -11.35 14.83
N ALA A 77 1.27 -12.61 14.44
CA ALA A 77 0.87 -12.99 13.09
C ALA A 77 -0.61 -13.38 13.06
N THR A 78 -1.24 -13.28 11.89
CA THR A 78 -2.56 -13.88 11.70
C THR A 78 -2.44 -15.40 11.81
N GLY A 79 -3.23 -16.01 12.69
CA GLY A 79 -3.11 -17.44 12.99
C GLY A 79 -3.74 -17.82 14.33
N ALA A 80 -3.73 -19.12 14.62
CA ALA A 80 -4.28 -19.66 15.85
C ALA A 80 -3.46 -19.28 17.08
N LEU A 81 -4.16 -19.05 18.18
CA LEU A 81 -3.58 -18.86 19.51
C LEU A 81 -3.11 -20.21 20.09
N ALA A 82 -2.12 -20.19 20.99
CA ALA A 82 -1.49 -21.40 21.50
C ALA A 82 -2.34 -22.13 22.55
N THR A 83 -2.96 -21.39 23.46
CA THR A 83 -3.79 -21.92 24.55
C THR A 83 -5.27 -21.92 24.14
N ALA A 84 -5.75 -20.84 23.53
CA ALA A 84 -7.10 -20.73 22.98
C ALA A 84 -7.16 -21.16 21.50
N THR A 85 -6.85 -22.43 21.24
CA THR A 85 -6.70 -23.03 19.90
C THR A 85 -7.89 -22.85 18.96
N GLY A 86 -9.11 -22.63 19.47
CA GLY A 86 -10.30 -22.32 18.67
C GLY A 86 -10.43 -20.86 18.22
N ILE A 87 -9.54 -19.98 18.65
CA ILE A 87 -9.54 -18.55 18.34
C ILE A 87 -8.31 -18.22 17.50
N VAL A 88 -8.52 -17.40 16.47
CA VAL A 88 -7.46 -16.92 15.57
C VAL A 88 -7.40 -15.40 15.56
N VAL A 89 -6.19 -14.85 15.43
CA VAL A 89 -6.01 -13.47 15.00
C VAL A 89 -6.30 -13.42 13.50
N SER A 90 -7.43 -12.82 13.11
CA SER A 90 -7.86 -12.77 11.70
C SER A 90 -7.36 -11.54 10.98
N LYS A 91 -7.20 -10.42 11.69
CA LYS A 91 -6.73 -9.16 11.10
C LYS A 91 -5.98 -8.32 12.13
N ILE A 92 -4.89 -7.70 11.68
CA ILE A 92 -4.17 -6.65 12.42
C ILE A 92 -4.23 -5.40 11.55
N ASP A 93 -4.87 -4.36 12.06
CA ASP A 93 -4.99 -3.06 11.40
C ASP A 93 -4.06 -2.07 12.10
N VAL A 94 -3.06 -1.61 11.37
CA VAL A 94 -2.05 -0.65 11.81
C VAL A 94 -2.15 0.65 11.03
N SER A 95 -3.26 0.90 10.30
CA SER A 95 -3.39 2.05 9.40
C SER A 95 -3.30 3.41 10.10
N ALA A 96 -3.65 3.47 11.40
CA ALA A 96 -3.62 4.68 12.21
C ALA A 96 -2.45 4.70 13.21
N ALA A 97 -1.59 3.68 13.20
CA ALA A 97 -0.54 3.53 14.19
C ALA A 97 0.69 4.40 13.91
N ALA A 98 1.36 4.85 14.97
CA ALA A 98 2.65 5.52 14.86
C ALA A 98 3.68 4.57 14.21
N LYS A 99 4.43 5.08 13.23
CA LYS A 99 5.34 4.27 12.39
C LYS A 99 6.72 4.13 13.01
N SER A 100 7.48 3.13 12.54
CA SER A 100 8.81 2.80 13.06
C SER A 100 8.79 2.54 14.58
N LYS A 101 7.68 1.96 15.04
CA LYS A 101 7.45 1.63 16.44
C LYS A 101 7.19 0.14 16.57
N THR A 102 7.81 -0.42 17.59
CA THR A 102 7.49 -1.75 18.10
C THR A 102 6.46 -1.56 19.20
N PHE A 103 5.24 -1.97 18.94
CA PHE A 103 4.19 -2.01 19.94
C PHE A 103 4.26 -3.35 20.66
N THR A 104 4.48 -3.36 21.97
CA THR A 104 4.56 -4.58 22.78
C THR A 104 3.24 -4.83 23.49
N MET A 105 2.74 -6.07 23.40
CA MET A 105 1.56 -6.51 24.12
C MET A 105 1.93 -7.10 25.49
N THR A 106 1.28 -6.62 26.54
CA THR A 106 1.48 -7.06 27.93
C THR A 106 0.13 -7.35 28.57
N ASP A 107 -0.06 -8.53 29.13
CA ASP A 107 -1.23 -8.82 29.96
C ASP A 107 -1.09 -8.17 31.35
N LEU A 108 -2.12 -7.45 31.79
CA LEU A 108 -2.22 -6.89 33.14
C LEU A 108 -3.01 -7.80 34.09
N GLY A 109 -3.45 -8.96 33.61
CA GLY A 109 -4.28 -9.91 34.34
C GLY A 109 -5.78 -9.67 34.14
N ALA A 110 -6.57 -10.67 34.54
CA ALA A 110 -8.03 -10.67 34.43
C ALA A 110 -8.58 -10.38 33.01
N GLY A 111 -7.82 -10.72 31.97
CA GLY A 111 -8.23 -10.47 30.58
C GLY A 111 -8.05 -9.01 30.15
N VAL A 112 -7.14 -8.25 30.74
CA VAL A 112 -6.82 -6.89 30.31
C VAL A 112 -5.49 -6.90 29.55
N LEU A 113 -5.53 -6.57 28.26
CA LEU A 113 -4.34 -6.50 27.42
C LEU A 113 -3.91 -5.04 27.25
N GLN A 114 -2.65 -4.73 27.53
CA GLN A 114 -2.04 -3.44 27.26
C GLN A 114 -1.17 -3.50 26.02
N LEU A 115 -1.24 -2.44 25.23
CA LEU A 115 -0.30 -2.16 24.14
C LEU A 115 0.54 -0.94 24.51
N SER A 116 1.85 -1.01 24.29
CA SER A 116 2.81 0.07 24.57
C SER A 116 3.75 0.27 23.39
N ASP A 117 4.03 1.53 23.01
CA ASP A 117 5.10 1.88 22.04
C ASP A 117 6.42 2.31 22.72
N GLY A 118 6.50 2.13 24.04
CA GLY A 118 7.60 2.58 24.90
C GLY A 118 7.41 3.98 25.50
N THR A 119 6.43 4.76 25.07
CA THR A 119 6.13 6.12 25.57
C THR A 119 4.67 6.29 25.94
N THR A 120 3.76 5.80 25.09
CA THR A 120 2.32 5.80 25.27
C THR A 120 1.83 4.37 25.52
N THR A 121 0.84 4.24 26.41
CA THR A 121 0.23 2.93 26.75
C THR A 121 -1.28 3.03 26.70
N GLN A 122 -1.93 1.92 26.33
CA GLN A 122 -3.38 1.79 26.40
C GLN A 122 -3.75 0.36 26.78
N ALA A 123 -4.66 0.22 27.74
CA ALA A 123 -5.24 -1.06 28.14
C ALA A 123 -6.63 -1.23 27.53
N VAL A 124 -6.92 -2.45 27.08
CA VAL A 124 -8.21 -2.86 26.51
C VAL A 124 -8.63 -4.17 27.16
N SER A 125 -9.90 -4.28 27.54
CA SER A 125 -10.46 -5.54 28.06
C SER A 125 -10.69 -6.53 26.93
N VAL A 126 -10.13 -7.72 27.07
CA VAL A 126 -10.36 -8.91 26.25
C VAL A 126 -11.55 -9.67 26.84
N ALA A 127 -12.54 -9.99 26.01
CA ALA A 127 -13.76 -10.63 26.44
C ALA A 127 -13.65 -12.13 26.22
N ASN A 128 -14.46 -12.91 26.92
CA ASN A 128 -14.52 -14.35 26.68
C ASN A 128 -15.09 -14.63 25.28
N MET A 129 -14.37 -15.42 24.49
CA MET A 129 -14.78 -15.89 23.16
C MET A 129 -15.00 -17.40 23.21
N SER A 130 -16.11 -17.77 23.85
CA SER A 130 -16.55 -19.17 24.02
C SER A 130 -17.95 -19.35 23.45
N THR A 131 -18.30 -20.59 23.13
CA THR A 131 -19.65 -20.99 22.70
C THR A 131 -20.72 -20.63 23.74
N ALA A 132 -20.37 -20.54 25.03
CA ALA A 132 -21.25 -20.11 26.10
C ALA A 132 -21.55 -18.59 26.11
N THR A 133 -20.62 -17.76 25.63
CA THR A 133 -20.74 -16.29 25.62
C THR A 133 -21.34 -15.77 24.31
N GLY A 134 -21.29 -16.57 23.24
CA GLY A 134 -21.84 -16.17 21.93
C GLY A 134 -21.07 -15.04 21.25
N ASN A 135 -19.77 -14.90 21.52
CA ASN A 135 -18.92 -13.84 20.96
C ASN A 135 -17.85 -14.42 20.01
N PRO A 136 -18.21 -14.70 18.74
CA PRO A 136 -17.29 -15.29 17.76
C PRO A 136 -16.35 -14.27 17.11
N ASN A 137 -16.52 -12.97 17.39
CA ASN A 137 -15.70 -11.92 16.79
C ASN A 137 -15.46 -10.77 17.78
N GLN A 138 -14.20 -10.53 18.14
CA GLN A 138 -13.80 -9.43 19.01
C GLN A 138 -12.76 -8.54 18.33
N VAL A 139 -12.96 -7.22 18.41
CA VAL A 139 -11.97 -6.23 17.99
C VAL A 139 -11.35 -5.58 19.23
N LEU A 140 -10.06 -5.83 19.45
CA LEU A 140 -9.26 -5.11 20.42
C LEU A 140 -8.80 -3.80 19.79
N ASN A 141 -9.36 -2.67 20.22
CA ASN A 141 -9.13 -1.36 19.63
C ASN A 141 -8.23 -0.51 20.53
N PHE A 142 -6.97 -0.37 20.14
CA PHE A 142 -6.01 0.52 20.78
C PHE A 142 -6.03 1.88 20.08
N SER A 143 -7.13 2.64 20.26
CA SER A 143 -7.37 3.93 19.60
C SER A 143 -6.25 4.96 19.78
N ASN A 144 -5.61 4.98 20.94
CA ASN A 144 -4.57 5.98 21.26
C ASN A 144 -3.25 5.66 20.55
N LEU A 145 -3.03 4.37 20.26
CA LEU A 145 -1.84 3.89 19.55
C LEU A 145 -2.14 3.59 18.07
N GLY A 146 -3.40 3.70 17.64
CA GLY A 146 -3.83 3.50 16.25
C GLY A 146 -3.78 2.06 15.74
N VAL A 147 -3.72 1.08 16.65
CA VAL A 147 -3.65 -0.36 16.32
C VAL A 147 -4.99 -1.03 16.65
N LYS A 148 -5.50 -1.87 15.74
CA LYS A 148 -6.65 -2.75 16.00
C LYS A 148 -6.28 -4.20 15.73
N VAL A 149 -6.65 -5.09 16.63
CA VAL A 149 -6.47 -6.53 16.47
C VAL A 149 -7.84 -7.19 16.47
N THR A 150 -8.17 -7.90 15.39
CA THR A 150 -9.42 -8.64 15.24
C THR A 150 -9.17 -10.11 15.52
N LEU A 151 -9.93 -10.64 16.47
CA LEU A 151 -9.96 -12.04 16.88
C LEU A 151 -11.26 -12.65 16.39
N THR A 152 -11.19 -13.82 15.76
CA THR A 152 -12.37 -14.57 15.32
C THR A 152 -12.28 -16.02 15.77
N GLY A 153 -13.42 -16.65 15.97
CA GLY A 153 -13.51 -18.04 16.42
C GLY A 153 -14.02 -18.14 17.86
N VAL A 154 -14.15 -19.36 18.34
CA VAL A 154 -14.64 -19.66 19.69
C VAL A 154 -13.88 -20.88 20.21
N ASP A 155 -13.52 -20.85 21.49
CA ASP A 155 -12.93 -22.00 22.18
C ASP A 155 -13.76 -22.34 23.42
N THR A 156 -14.30 -23.56 23.44
CA THR A 156 -15.22 -24.02 24.49
C THR A 156 -14.51 -24.31 25.82
N VAL A 157 -13.20 -24.56 25.80
CA VAL A 157 -12.41 -24.97 26.98
C VAL A 157 -11.53 -23.83 27.46
N ASN A 158 -10.86 -23.14 26.52
CA ASN A 158 -9.85 -22.13 26.84
C ASN A 158 -10.20 -20.71 26.36
N GLY A 159 -11.42 -20.46 25.87
CA GLY A 159 -11.85 -19.15 25.34
C GLY A 159 -12.10 -18.05 26.37
N THR A 160 -11.37 -18.05 27.50
CA THR A 160 -11.45 -16.98 28.50
C THR A 160 -10.60 -15.78 28.07
N GLY A 161 -11.02 -14.56 28.42
CA GLY A 161 -10.28 -13.34 28.11
C GLY A 161 -8.86 -13.35 28.68
N ALA A 162 -8.65 -14.00 29.83
CA ALA A 162 -7.34 -14.18 30.46
C ALA A 162 -6.41 -15.10 29.67
N ASN A 163 -6.91 -16.22 29.12
CA ASN A 163 -6.10 -17.11 28.28
C ASN A 163 -5.73 -16.42 26.96
N ILE A 164 -6.67 -15.69 26.38
CA ILE A 164 -6.44 -14.92 25.15
C ILE A 164 -5.38 -13.82 25.38
N SER A 165 -5.49 -13.04 26.46
CA SER A 165 -4.49 -12.01 26.77
C SER A 165 -3.11 -12.61 27.09
N THR A 166 -3.08 -13.76 27.76
CA THR A 166 -1.83 -14.52 28.01
C THR A 166 -1.17 -14.96 26.71
N ASP A 167 -1.93 -15.51 25.76
CA ASP A 167 -1.40 -15.94 24.45
C ASP A 167 -0.88 -14.78 23.59
N LEU A 168 -1.48 -13.59 23.73
CA LEU A 168 -1.03 -12.37 23.06
C LEU A 168 0.12 -11.68 23.81
N THR A 169 0.43 -12.06 25.05
CA THR A 169 1.51 -11.47 25.82
C THR A 169 2.85 -11.71 25.15
N THR A 170 3.76 -10.73 25.20
CA THR A 170 5.08 -10.71 24.52
C THR A 170 5.03 -10.62 23.01
N LYS A 171 3.86 -10.76 22.38
CA LYS A 171 3.72 -10.52 20.94
C LYS A 171 3.90 -9.04 20.65
N THR A 172 4.56 -8.76 19.54
CA THR A 172 4.79 -7.39 19.09
C THR A 172 4.00 -7.11 17.83
N VAL A 173 3.53 -5.87 17.68
CA VAL A 173 3.09 -5.34 16.40
C VAL A 173 4.17 -4.37 15.96
N ILE A 174 4.89 -4.69 14.90
CA ILE A 174 5.97 -3.85 14.40
C ILE A 174 5.42 -3.06 13.22
N THR A 175 5.40 -1.75 13.33
CA THR A 175 5.16 -0.88 12.18
C THR A 175 6.50 -0.64 11.48
N SER A 176 6.69 -1.23 10.31
CA SER A 176 7.92 -1.03 9.53
C SER A 176 8.14 0.45 9.21
N ALA A 177 9.41 0.89 9.26
CA ALA A 177 9.85 2.17 8.70
C ALA A 177 9.68 2.21 7.16
N ASN A 178 9.77 1.04 6.53
CA ASN A 178 9.62 0.84 5.09
C ASN A 178 8.33 0.05 4.79
N GLY A 179 7.27 0.80 4.46
CA GLY A 179 6.51 0.56 3.24
C GLY A 179 5.67 -0.71 3.09
N GLY A 180 4.47 -0.73 3.64
CA GLY A 180 3.31 -1.19 2.87
C GLY A 180 3.22 -0.49 1.49
N ALA A 181 2.46 -1.10 0.60
CA ALA A 181 2.45 -0.74 -0.81
C ALA A 181 1.03 -0.68 -1.37
N ALA A 182 0.79 0.30 -2.23
CA ALA A 182 -0.35 0.28 -3.11
C ALA A 182 -0.10 -0.77 -4.20
N SER A 183 -0.94 -1.80 -4.29
CA SER A 183 -0.93 -2.72 -5.42
C SER A 183 -1.69 -2.09 -6.60
N LEU A 184 -0.99 -1.89 -7.70
CA LEU A 184 -1.57 -1.48 -8.98
C LEU A 184 -1.72 -2.73 -9.84
N GLN A 185 -2.93 -3.00 -10.32
CA GLN A 185 -3.13 -4.03 -11.34
C GLN A 185 -2.54 -3.51 -12.66
N ILE A 186 -1.50 -4.17 -13.16
CA ILE A 186 -0.73 -3.77 -14.34
C ILE A 186 -0.82 -4.82 -15.46
N GLY A 187 -1.85 -5.65 -15.42
CA GLY A 187 -2.07 -6.72 -16.39
C GLY A 187 -3.52 -7.18 -16.44
N ALA A 188 -3.85 -7.97 -17.47
CA ALA A 188 -5.20 -8.46 -17.70
C ALA A 188 -5.54 -9.68 -16.82
N ASN A 189 -4.54 -10.38 -16.28
CA ASN A 189 -4.71 -11.60 -15.51
C ASN A 189 -4.61 -11.36 -14.00
N ALA A 190 -5.23 -12.24 -13.22
CA ALA A 190 -5.09 -12.22 -11.76
C ALA A 190 -3.61 -12.31 -11.34
N ASN A 191 -3.24 -11.55 -10.31
CA ASN A 191 -1.89 -11.48 -9.72
C ASN A 191 -0.82 -10.71 -10.51
N GLU A 192 -1.15 -10.14 -11.68
CA GLU A 192 -0.28 -9.21 -12.41
C GLU A 192 -0.32 -7.81 -11.76
N THR A 193 0.25 -7.70 -10.56
CA THR A 193 0.24 -6.46 -9.76
C THR A 193 1.64 -5.88 -9.56
N MET A 194 1.72 -4.56 -9.52
CA MET A 194 2.91 -3.82 -9.09
C MET A 194 2.67 -3.17 -7.74
N SER A 195 3.57 -3.48 -6.81
CA SER A 195 3.63 -2.90 -5.49
C SER A 195 4.36 -1.55 -5.54
N VAL A 196 3.66 -0.46 -5.20
CA VAL A 196 4.22 0.90 -5.11
C VAL A 196 4.27 1.33 -3.66
N THR A 197 5.47 1.58 -3.17
CA THR A 197 5.71 2.07 -1.81
C THR A 197 6.13 3.53 -1.85
N ILE A 198 5.59 4.34 -0.94
CA ILE A 198 6.06 5.70 -0.70
C ILE A 198 6.32 5.85 0.79
N THR A 199 7.56 6.13 1.14
CA THR A 199 8.00 6.33 2.53
C THR A 199 7.56 7.71 3.03
N ASP A 200 7.34 7.83 4.34
CA ASP A 200 7.02 9.12 4.98
C ASP A 200 8.15 10.13 4.74
N SER A 201 7.78 11.34 4.31
CA SER A 201 8.73 12.42 4.00
C SER A 201 8.49 13.68 4.85
N GLN A 202 7.75 13.55 5.95
CA GLN A 202 7.56 14.63 6.94
C GLN A 202 8.82 14.82 7.80
N SER A 203 8.97 15.99 8.41
CA SER A 203 10.15 16.34 9.22
C SER A 203 10.33 15.49 10.49
N SER A 204 9.28 14.79 10.92
CA SER A 204 9.34 13.80 12.01
C SER A 204 9.93 12.45 11.57
N ALA A 205 9.90 12.14 10.27
CA ALA A 205 10.28 10.84 9.72
C ALA A 205 11.63 10.88 8.98
N ILE A 206 12.02 12.02 8.42
CA ILE A 206 13.28 12.22 7.71
C ILE A 206 14.39 12.77 8.62
N GLY A 207 15.64 12.51 8.26
CA GLY A 207 16.80 13.00 9.01
C GLY A 207 17.11 12.16 10.25
N ASN A 208 16.57 10.94 10.32
CA ASN A 208 16.72 10.04 11.45
C ASN A 208 17.72 8.92 11.10
N GLY A 209 19.01 9.20 11.25
CA GLY A 209 20.09 8.24 10.97
C GLY A 209 21.41 8.69 11.61
N GLY A 210 22.22 7.74 12.10
CA GLY A 210 23.57 8.04 12.61
C GLY A 210 23.68 8.57 14.04
N GLY A 211 22.62 8.50 14.86
CA GLY A 211 22.63 8.99 16.27
C GLY A 211 22.17 10.44 16.45
N TYR A 212 21.68 11.08 15.39
CA TYR A 212 21.16 12.45 15.41
C TYR A 212 19.63 12.47 15.58
N ALA A 213 19.11 13.55 16.17
CA ALA A 213 17.68 13.76 16.32
C ALA A 213 17.02 14.16 14.98
N ASN A 214 15.77 13.78 14.77
CA ASN A 214 15.02 14.13 13.56
C ASN A 214 14.83 15.65 13.39
N LEU A 215 14.51 16.10 12.17
CA LEU A 215 14.37 17.53 11.86
C LEU A 215 13.33 18.24 12.74
N ASN A 216 12.28 17.54 13.17
CA ASN A 216 11.27 18.10 14.08
C ASN A 216 11.81 18.32 15.51
N ALA A 217 12.59 17.39 16.05
CA ALA A 217 13.22 17.52 17.36
C ALA A 217 14.28 18.62 17.38
N VAL A 218 15.04 18.76 16.28
CA VAL A 218 15.99 19.87 16.12
C VAL A 218 15.22 21.19 16.01
N ALA A 219 14.18 21.28 15.19
CA ALA A 219 13.35 22.50 15.05
C ALA A 219 12.65 22.92 16.36
N GLY A 220 12.20 21.96 17.18
CA GLY A 220 11.64 22.24 18.51
C GLY A 220 12.64 22.88 19.48
N THR A 221 13.93 22.63 19.26
CA THR A 221 15.04 23.23 20.02
C THR A 221 15.37 24.64 19.50
N LEU A 222 15.10 24.92 18.22
CA LEU A 222 15.33 26.20 17.55
C LEU A 222 14.28 27.28 17.87
N GLY A 223 13.11 26.91 18.38
CA GLY A 223 12.03 27.86 18.72
C GLY A 223 12.28 28.71 19.97
N THR A 224 13.37 28.45 20.71
CA THR A 224 13.75 29.18 21.92
C THR A 224 14.98 30.04 21.67
N ALA A 225 14.87 31.34 21.91
CA ALA A 225 15.97 32.31 21.78
C ALA A 225 17.21 31.88 22.59
N GLY A 226 18.40 32.02 22.01
CA GLY A 226 19.68 31.68 22.65
C GLY A 226 20.08 30.19 22.58
N THR A 227 19.30 29.34 21.91
CA THR A 227 19.57 27.89 21.86
C THR A 227 20.36 27.48 20.62
N LEU A 228 20.34 28.29 19.56
CA LEU A 228 21.10 28.03 18.33
C LEU A 228 22.58 28.41 18.53
N THR A 229 23.34 27.45 19.05
CA THR A 229 24.80 27.52 19.14
C THR A 229 25.45 26.94 17.89
N SER A 230 26.73 27.23 17.66
CA SER A 230 27.53 26.65 16.57
C SER A 230 27.48 25.10 16.59
N ALA A 231 27.48 24.48 17.78
CA ALA A 231 27.33 23.03 17.94
C ALA A 231 25.94 22.50 17.53
N VAL A 232 24.86 23.24 17.79
CA VAL A 232 23.50 22.88 17.36
C VAL A 232 23.36 23.06 15.85
N ALA A 233 23.94 24.11 15.26
CA ALA A 233 23.96 24.33 13.81
C ALA A 233 24.68 23.19 13.06
N GLN A 234 25.79 22.68 13.61
CA GLN A 234 26.51 21.53 13.03
C GLN A 234 25.66 20.23 13.08
N ASN A 235 24.93 20.00 14.17
CA ASN A 235 23.99 18.87 14.25
C ASN A 235 22.81 19.03 13.27
N LEU A 236 22.31 20.26 13.11
CA LEU A 236 21.27 20.57 12.13
C LEU A 236 21.72 20.22 10.71
N ILE A 237 22.94 20.59 10.32
CA ILE A 237 23.51 20.23 9.02
C ILE A 237 23.51 18.70 8.84
N LEU A 238 24.02 17.94 9.81
CA LEU A 238 24.05 16.47 9.71
C LEU A 238 22.64 15.86 9.58
N SER A 239 21.66 16.36 10.32
CA SER A 239 20.27 15.92 10.20
C SER A 239 19.65 16.28 8.84
N LEU A 240 20.00 17.44 8.27
CA LEU A 240 19.58 17.87 6.93
C LEU A 240 20.25 17.04 5.84
N ASP A 241 21.50 16.64 6.02
CA ASP A 241 22.22 15.76 5.11
C ASP A 241 21.54 14.39 5.00
N GLN A 242 21.19 13.83 6.16
CA GLN A 242 20.43 12.59 6.20
C GLN A 242 19.03 12.78 5.59
N ALA A 243 18.33 13.88 5.90
CA ALA A 243 17.00 14.15 5.35
C ALA A 243 17.01 14.30 3.81
N VAL A 244 18.03 14.99 3.26
CA VAL A 244 18.24 15.09 1.80
C VAL A 244 18.47 13.71 1.19
N SER A 245 19.24 12.85 1.86
CA SER A 245 19.45 11.47 1.43
C SER A 245 18.14 10.67 1.44
N ASP A 246 17.36 10.74 2.52
CA ASP A 246 16.07 10.05 2.65
C ASP A 246 15.09 10.47 1.54
N VAL A 247 14.95 11.78 1.29
CA VAL A 247 14.09 12.31 0.22
C VAL A 247 14.60 11.92 -1.16
N SER A 248 15.93 11.89 -1.37
CA SER A 248 16.52 11.47 -2.64
C SER A 248 16.28 9.99 -2.91
N ASN A 249 16.37 9.14 -1.88
CA ASN A 249 16.02 7.72 -1.98
C ASN A 249 14.54 7.53 -2.34
N ASN A 250 13.65 8.29 -1.70
CA ASN A 250 12.22 8.26 -2.00
C ASN A 250 11.93 8.68 -3.46
N ARG A 251 12.57 9.73 -3.96
CA ARG A 251 12.45 10.17 -5.37
C ARG A 251 13.01 9.13 -6.35
N SER A 252 14.14 8.51 -6.02
CA SER A 252 14.74 7.45 -6.83
C SER A 252 13.80 6.25 -6.98
N GLN A 253 13.16 5.82 -5.90
CA GLN A 253 12.16 4.76 -5.93
C GLN A 253 10.94 5.13 -6.80
N LEU A 254 10.42 6.35 -6.66
CA LEU A 254 9.32 6.83 -7.51
C LEU A 254 9.69 6.85 -8.99
N GLY A 255 10.91 7.28 -9.33
CA GLY A 255 11.41 7.23 -10.71
C GLY A 255 11.51 5.80 -11.24
N ALA A 256 11.98 4.85 -10.42
CA ALA A 256 12.01 3.44 -10.78
C ALA A 256 10.59 2.88 -11.02
N TYR A 257 9.60 3.26 -10.21
CA TYR A 257 8.20 2.87 -10.42
C TYR A 257 7.63 3.48 -11.71
N GLN A 258 7.95 4.74 -12.02
CA GLN A 258 7.54 5.38 -13.28
C GLN A 258 8.09 4.63 -14.50
N ASN A 259 9.40 4.36 -14.54
CA ASN A 259 10.01 3.60 -15.64
C ASN A 259 9.37 2.22 -15.82
N ARG A 260 9.07 1.52 -14.70
CA ARG A 260 8.38 0.23 -14.75
C ARG A 260 6.95 0.34 -15.26
N LEU A 261 6.21 1.39 -14.89
CA LEU A 261 4.87 1.66 -15.42
C LEU A 261 4.94 1.92 -16.93
N GLU A 262 5.87 2.74 -17.41
CA GLU A 262 6.03 3.04 -18.83
C GLU A 262 6.32 1.78 -19.66
N HIS A 263 7.26 0.95 -19.21
CA HIS A 263 7.53 -0.32 -19.88
C HIS A 263 6.35 -1.27 -19.85
N THR A 264 5.59 -1.28 -18.75
CA THR A 264 4.41 -2.12 -18.63
C THR A 264 3.29 -1.63 -19.55
N ILE A 265 3.07 -0.31 -19.64
CA ILE A 265 2.11 0.29 -20.58
C ILE A 265 2.47 -0.07 -22.02
N ALA A 266 3.76 0.05 -22.39
CA ALA A 266 4.21 -0.33 -23.72
C ALA A 266 3.98 -1.82 -24.01
N ASN A 267 4.28 -2.70 -23.05
CA ASN A 267 4.03 -4.13 -23.19
C ASN A 267 2.54 -4.46 -23.29
N LEU A 268 1.70 -3.82 -22.48
CA LEU A 268 0.24 -3.98 -22.54
C LEU A 268 -0.36 -3.49 -23.86
N GLY A 269 0.19 -2.41 -24.44
CA GLY A 269 -0.20 -1.96 -25.77
C GLY A 269 0.08 -3.02 -26.84
N VAL A 270 1.27 -3.63 -26.80
CA VAL A 270 1.64 -4.72 -27.72
C VAL A 270 0.78 -5.97 -27.50
N THR A 271 0.48 -6.34 -26.25
CA THR A 271 -0.40 -7.48 -26.00
C THR A 271 -1.84 -7.18 -26.42
N GLN A 272 -2.34 -5.97 -26.22
CA GLN A 272 -3.65 -5.55 -26.70
C GLN A 272 -3.74 -5.62 -28.23
N GLU A 273 -2.72 -5.16 -28.94
CA GLU A 273 -2.64 -5.26 -30.40
C GLU A 273 -2.64 -6.73 -30.86
N ASN A 274 -1.79 -7.56 -30.26
CA ASN A 274 -1.72 -8.98 -30.58
C ASN A 274 -3.03 -9.73 -30.28
N MET A 275 -3.69 -9.41 -29.16
CA MET A 275 -4.98 -10.00 -28.80
C MET A 275 -6.09 -9.57 -29.76
N THR A 276 -6.10 -8.31 -30.18
CA THR A 276 -7.06 -7.82 -31.18
C THR A 276 -6.82 -8.48 -32.55
N ALA A 277 -5.56 -8.66 -32.95
CA ALA A 277 -5.20 -9.36 -34.19
C ALA A 277 -5.50 -10.86 -34.14
N ALA A 278 -5.38 -11.50 -32.97
CA ALA A 278 -5.78 -12.89 -32.77
C ALA A 278 -7.31 -13.02 -32.80
N GLU A 279 -8.03 -12.09 -32.17
CA GLU A 279 -9.49 -12.04 -32.19
C GLU A 279 -10.03 -11.87 -33.62
N SER A 280 -9.48 -10.93 -34.40
CA SER A 280 -9.86 -10.74 -35.81
C SER A 280 -9.65 -12.03 -36.60
N ARG A 281 -8.49 -12.69 -36.45
CA ARG A 281 -8.22 -13.97 -37.14
C ARG A 281 -9.20 -15.08 -36.77
N ILE A 282 -9.58 -15.18 -35.49
CA ILE A 282 -10.58 -16.16 -35.06
C ILE A 282 -11.94 -15.85 -35.67
N ARG A 283 -12.42 -14.59 -35.56
CA ARG A 283 -13.71 -14.20 -36.14
C ARG A 283 -13.75 -14.35 -37.66
N ASP A 284 -12.67 -14.00 -38.34
CA ASP A 284 -12.59 -14.08 -39.81
C ASP A 284 -12.59 -15.54 -40.28
N VAL A 285 -11.90 -16.45 -39.57
CA VAL A 285 -11.94 -17.89 -39.84
C VAL A 285 -13.33 -18.47 -39.59
N ASP A 286 -13.97 -18.09 -38.48
CA ASP A 286 -15.31 -18.56 -38.14
C ASP A 286 -16.36 -18.09 -39.17
N MET A 287 -16.30 -16.82 -39.58
CA MET A 287 -17.15 -16.28 -40.66
C MET A 287 -16.90 -16.99 -41.99
N ALA A 288 -15.65 -17.25 -42.36
CA ALA A 288 -15.32 -17.96 -43.58
C ALA A 288 -15.90 -19.39 -43.57
N SER A 289 -15.79 -20.12 -42.46
CA SER A 289 -16.36 -21.46 -42.28
C SER A 289 -17.89 -21.44 -42.38
N GLU A 290 -18.55 -20.49 -41.74
CA GLU A 290 -20.00 -20.36 -41.80
C GLU A 290 -20.50 -20.01 -43.20
N MET A 291 -19.80 -19.13 -43.93
CA MET A 291 -20.11 -18.81 -45.32
C MET A 291 -19.92 -20.01 -46.26
N VAL A 292 -18.91 -20.85 -46.02
CA VAL A 292 -18.73 -22.12 -46.76
C VAL A 292 -19.88 -23.08 -46.46
N ASN A 293 -20.30 -23.21 -45.21
CA ASN A 293 -21.45 -24.03 -44.83
C ASN A 293 -22.77 -23.49 -45.41
N LEU A 294 -22.99 -22.18 -45.38
CA LEU A 294 -24.13 -21.53 -46.00
C LEU A 294 -24.16 -21.77 -47.51
N THR A 295 -23.02 -21.65 -48.17
CA THR A 295 -22.91 -21.91 -49.61
C THR A 295 -23.16 -23.39 -49.92
N LYS A 296 -22.58 -24.31 -49.14
CA LYS A 296 -22.80 -25.75 -49.27
C LYS A 296 -24.27 -26.12 -49.07
N THR A 297 -24.91 -25.59 -48.05
CA THR A 297 -26.34 -25.83 -47.78
C THR A 297 -27.23 -25.21 -48.86
N GLY A 298 -26.88 -24.03 -49.38
CA GLY A 298 -27.54 -23.42 -50.53
C GLY A 298 -27.44 -24.28 -51.79
N ILE A 299 -26.25 -24.81 -52.11
CA ILE A 299 -26.05 -25.74 -53.24
C ILE A 299 -26.85 -27.03 -53.02
N LEU A 300 -26.83 -27.59 -51.82
CA LEU A 300 -27.61 -28.79 -51.49
C LEU A 300 -29.12 -28.55 -51.60
N GLN A 301 -29.63 -27.38 -51.21
CA GLN A 301 -31.03 -27.01 -51.39
C GLN A 301 -31.40 -26.85 -52.86
N GLN A 302 -30.55 -26.20 -53.67
CA GLN A 302 -30.75 -26.08 -55.12
C GLN A 302 -30.69 -27.43 -55.83
N ALA A 303 -29.71 -28.28 -55.48
CA ALA A 303 -29.60 -29.64 -55.98
C ALA A 303 -30.79 -30.50 -55.54
N GLY A 304 -31.25 -30.36 -54.28
CA GLY A 304 -32.45 -31.02 -53.78
C GLY A 304 -33.72 -30.61 -54.54
N GLN A 305 -33.89 -29.33 -54.86
CA GLN A 305 -34.99 -28.85 -55.70
C GLN A 305 -34.89 -29.38 -57.14
N ALA A 306 -33.69 -29.39 -57.74
CA ALA A 306 -33.47 -29.92 -59.08
C ALA A 306 -33.72 -31.44 -59.15
N ILE A 307 -33.27 -32.20 -58.15
CA ILE A 307 -33.55 -33.65 -58.03
C ILE A 307 -35.04 -33.88 -57.79
N LEU A 308 -35.73 -33.06 -56.98
CA LEU A 308 -37.17 -33.16 -56.78
C LEU A 308 -37.93 -32.86 -58.08
N ALA A 309 -37.51 -31.85 -58.84
CA ALA A 309 -38.09 -31.52 -60.15
C ALA A 309 -37.88 -32.66 -61.15
N GLN A 310 -36.68 -33.25 -61.21
CA GLN A 310 -36.37 -34.39 -62.06
C GLN A 310 -37.11 -35.66 -61.63
N ALA A 311 -37.22 -35.93 -60.33
CA ALA A 311 -37.97 -37.04 -59.77
C ALA A 311 -39.48 -36.90 -60.01
N ASN A 312 -40.02 -35.68 -60.10
CA ASN A 312 -41.41 -35.43 -60.49
C ASN A 312 -41.64 -35.59 -62.01
N GLN A 313 -40.62 -35.39 -62.85
CA GLN A 313 -40.73 -35.58 -64.31
C GLN A 313 -40.51 -37.04 -64.76
N ALA A 314 -39.71 -37.81 -64.03
CA ALA A 314 -39.43 -39.21 -64.35
C ALA A 314 -40.70 -40.10 -64.48
N PRO A 315 -41.72 -40.01 -63.61
CA PRO A 315 -42.98 -40.74 -63.78
C PRO A 315 -43.73 -40.35 -65.06
N GLY A 316 -43.70 -39.08 -65.45
CA GLY A 316 -44.37 -38.57 -66.65
C GLY A 316 -43.74 -39.10 -67.96
N GLY A 317 -42.41 -39.17 -68.01
CA GLY A 317 -41.68 -39.76 -69.15
C GLY A 317 -41.89 -41.27 -69.28
N VAL A 318 -41.99 -41.98 -68.16
CA VAL A 318 -42.25 -43.43 -68.14
C VAL A 318 -43.70 -43.75 -68.54
N LEU A 319 -44.68 -42.94 -68.13
CA LEU A 319 -46.07 -43.10 -68.59
C LEU A 319 -46.26 -42.79 -70.08
N ALA A 320 -45.46 -41.89 -70.66
CA ALA A 320 -45.48 -41.63 -72.11
C ALA A 320 -44.92 -42.82 -72.92
N LEU A 321 -43.89 -43.51 -72.40
CA LEU A 321 -43.33 -44.73 -73.00
C LEU A 321 -44.20 -45.98 -72.84
N LEU A 322 -45.17 -45.97 -71.91
CA LEU A 322 -46.14 -47.05 -71.71
C LEU A 322 -47.47 -46.83 -72.46
N ARG A 323 -47.66 -45.68 -73.12
CA ARG A 323 -48.88 -45.32 -73.88
C ARG A 323 -48.68 -45.15 -75.40
N GLY A 324 -47.45 -45.29 -75.89
CA GLY A 324 -47.13 -45.40 -77.32
C GLY A 324 -46.67 -46.81 -77.66
#